data_AF-A0A150ABN9-F1
#
_entry.id   AF-A0A150ABN9-F1
#
_cell.length_a   1.000
_cell.length_b   1.000
_cell.length_c   1.000
_cell.angle_alpha   90.00
_cell.angle_beta   90.00
_cell.angle_gamma   90.00
#
_symmetry.space_group_name_H-M   'P 1'
#
loop_
_entity.id
_entity.type
_entity.pdbx_description
1 polymer ?
#
loop_
_entity_poly.entity_id
_entity_poly.type
_entity_poly.pdbx_seq_one_letter_code
_entity_poly.pdbx_strand_id
1 'polypeptide(L)'
;MLVKLQLKNSPNQVIVDDHVYEFLRDNPYYKSLDFIYNLREHSSGRAVFQKSWKQSDGKYKTETIYLHKLIAEKYLDESSKGDYTLIRIINGNKLDCRIKNLTYSNRSIIKRNTPSKHNKTGYIGVVKDKYSYRAVIYKDRKPISLGTYKTPQEAALAYNKKSIELFGKTRNLNKIKDIEEITPDVPNRESLD
;
A
#
# COMPACT_ATOMS: atom_id res chain seq x y z
N MET A 1 3.45 -21.34 -13.64
CA MET A 1 2.48 -20.67 -14.55
C MET A 1 1.61 -19.71 -13.74
N LEU A 2 1.08 -18.64 -14.35
CA LEU A 2 0.23 -17.67 -13.66
C LEU A 2 -1.25 -17.96 -13.94
N VAL A 3 -2.09 -17.95 -12.91
CA VAL A 3 -3.53 -18.19 -13.03
C VAL A 3 -4.30 -16.93 -12.66
N LYS A 4 -5.29 -16.58 -13.46
CA LYS A 4 -6.23 -15.48 -13.21
C LYS A 4 -7.58 -16.04 -12.83
N LEU A 5 -8.13 -15.62 -11.69
CA LEU A 5 -9.42 -16.05 -11.18
C LEU A 5 -10.41 -14.89 -11.25
N GLN A 6 -11.58 -15.12 -11.84
CA GLN A 6 -12.64 -14.12 -11.93
C GLN A 6 -13.27 -13.89 -10.55
N LEU A 7 -13.50 -12.63 -10.20
CA LEU A 7 -14.25 -12.27 -9.00
C LEU A 7 -15.74 -12.16 -9.34
N LYS A 8 -16.62 -12.82 -8.59
CA LYS A 8 -18.04 -12.96 -8.96
C LYS A 8 -18.84 -11.64 -9.02
N ASN A 9 -18.38 -10.60 -8.33
CA ASN A 9 -19.07 -9.31 -8.22
C ASN A 9 -18.30 -8.17 -8.90
N SER A 10 -17.26 -8.47 -9.69
CA SER A 10 -16.38 -7.48 -10.28
C SER A 10 -15.86 -7.97 -11.63
N PRO A 11 -15.68 -7.09 -12.62
CA PRO A 11 -14.99 -7.47 -13.86
C PRO A 11 -13.50 -7.80 -13.61
N ASN A 12 -12.95 -7.41 -12.47
CA ASN A 12 -11.54 -7.63 -12.14
C ASN A 12 -11.24 -9.11 -11.84
N GLN A 13 -9.97 -9.46 -12.08
CA GLN A 13 -9.44 -10.79 -11.82
C GLN A 13 -8.34 -10.73 -10.75
N VAL A 14 -8.29 -11.73 -9.90
CA VAL A 14 -7.18 -11.93 -8.96
C VAL A 14 -6.15 -12.88 -9.57
N ILE A 15 -4.87 -12.57 -9.40
CA ILE A 15 -3.75 -13.34 -9.93
C ILE A 15 -3.13 -14.15 -8.80
N VAL A 16 -2.89 -15.44 -9.04
CA VAL A 16 -2.21 -16.37 -8.14
C VAL A 16 -1.18 -17.21 -8.90
N ASP A 17 -0.28 -17.85 -8.17
CA ASP A 17 0.60 -18.88 -8.73
C ASP A 17 -0.20 -20.17 -9.03
N ASP A 18 0.28 -20.99 -9.96
CA ASP A 18 -0.35 -22.24 -10.38
C ASP A 18 -0.59 -23.24 -9.24
N HIS A 19 0.44 -23.55 -8.46
CA HIS A 19 0.34 -24.46 -7.32
C HIS A 19 -0.60 -23.91 -6.22
N VAL A 20 -0.77 -22.58 -6.13
CA VAL A 20 -1.78 -21.99 -5.27
C VAL A 20 -3.19 -22.29 -5.80
N TYR A 21 -3.40 -22.17 -7.12
CA TYR A 21 -4.66 -22.54 -7.74
C TYR A 21 -4.98 -24.03 -7.56
N GLU A 22 -4.01 -24.92 -7.79
CA GLU A 22 -4.15 -26.37 -7.58
C GLU A 22 -4.54 -26.68 -6.14
N PHE A 23 -3.86 -26.06 -5.17
CA PHE A 23 -4.21 -26.18 -3.76
C PHE A 23 -5.67 -25.75 -3.47
N LEU A 24 -6.12 -24.62 -4.00
CA LEU A 24 -7.48 -24.13 -3.79
C LEU A 24 -8.53 -25.03 -4.47
N ARG A 25 -8.19 -25.64 -5.60
CA ARG A 25 -9.06 -26.55 -6.37
C ARG A 25 -9.21 -27.91 -5.68
N ASP A 26 -8.10 -28.45 -5.19
CA ASP A 26 -8.02 -29.85 -4.76
C ASP A 26 -8.21 -30.03 -3.25
N ASN A 27 -8.00 -28.98 -2.45
CA ASN A 27 -8.26 -29.02 -1.02
C ASN A 27 -9.76 -29.27 -0.74
N PRO A 28 -10.13 -30.33 0.01
CA PRO A 28 -11.53 -30.71 0.23
C PRO A 28 -12.38 -29.60 0.85
N TYR A 29 -11.81 -28.82 1.77
CA TYR A 29 -12.51 -27.73 2.43
C TYR A 29 -12.82 -26.60 1.44
N TYR A 30 -11.83 -26.09 0.68
CA TYR A 30 -12.08 -25.04 -0.30
C TYR A 30 -12.97 -25.49 -1.46
N LYS A 31 -12.88 -26.76 -1.86
CA LYS A 31 -13.78 -27.36 -2.84
C LYS A 31 -15.23 -27.38 -2.35
N SER A 32 -15.46 -27.78 -1.10
CA SER A 32 -16.82 -27.79 -0.51
C SER A 32 -17.46 -26.40 -0.39
N LEU A 33 -16.63 -25.34 -0.31
CA LEU A 33 -17.10 -23.95 -0.30
C LEU A 33 -17.30 -23.38 -1.71
N ASP A 34 -16.97 -24.14 -2.75
CA ASP A 34 -16.85 -23.65 -4.12
C ASP A 34 -16.03 -22.33 -4.15
N PHE A 35 -14.91 -22.36 -3.42
CA PHE A 35 -14.21 -21.17 -2.95
C PHE A 35 -13.78 -20.26 -4.09
N ILE A 36 -13.20 -20.83 -5.15
CA ILE A 36 -12.69 -20.10 -6.32
C ILE A 36 -13.80 -19.31 -7.00
N TYR A 37 -14.94 -19.94 -7.27
CA TYR A 37 -16.09 -19.31 -7.93
C TYR A 37 -16.81 -18.31 -7.01
N ASN A 38 -16.66 -18.46 -5.69
CA ASN A 38 -17.25 -17.57 -4.71
C ASN A 38 -16.35 -16.41 -4.25
N LEU A 39 -15.13 -16.30 -4.77
CA LEU A 39 -14.27 -15.14 -4.54
C LEU A 39 -14.93 -13.86 -5.08
N ARG A 40 -14.92 -12.82 -4.26
CA ARG A 40 -15.45 -11.49 -4.58
C ARG A 40 -14.42 -10.41 -4.29
N GLU A 41 -14.56 -9.27 -4.94
CA GLU A 41 -13.84 -8.06 -4.60
C GLU A 41 -14.51 -7.37 -3.40
N HIS A 42 -13.76 -7.22 -2.32
CA HIS A 42 -14.15 -6.43 -1.15
C HIS A 42 -14.08 -4.93 -1.46
N SER A 43 -14.80 -4.09 -0.71
CA SER A 43 -14.70 -2.61 -0.83
C SER A 43 -13.28 -2.06 -0.60
N SER A 44 -12.41 -2.86 0.03
CA SER A 44 -10.99 -2.54 0.20
C SER A 44 -10.14 -2.84 -1.05
N GLY A 45 -10.72 -3.42 -2.12
CA GLY A 45 -10.07 -3.84 -3.37
C GLY A 45 -9.33 -5.17 -3.28
N ARG A 46 -9.63 -6.00 -2.25
CA ARG A 46 -8.98 -7.32 -2.04
C ARG A 46 -9.94 -8.43 -2.44
N ALA A 47 -9.38 -9.53 -2.95
CA ALA A 47 -10.12 -10.77 -3.13
C ALA A 47 -10.44 -11.41 -1.77
N VAL A 48 -11.71 -11.74 -1.56
CA VAL A 48 -12.23 -12.30 -0.33
C VAL A 48 -13.33 -13.31 -0.63
N PHE A 49 -13.40 -14.38 0.17
CA PHE A 49 -14.58 -15.21 0.30
C PHE A 49 -15.28 -14.83 1.60
N GLN A 50 -16.60 -14.65 1.56
CA GLN A 50 -17.39 -14.34 2.74
C GLN A 50 -18.74 -15.04 2.66
N LYS A 51 -19.11 -15.76 3.72
CA LYS A 51 -20.39 -16.45 3.84
C LYS A 51 -20.96 -16.21 5.23
N SER A 52 -22.24 -15.84 5.29
CA SER A 52 -22.95 -15.62 6.54
C SER A 52 -24.12 -16.60 6.66
N TRP A 53 -24.33 -17.17 7.84
CA TRP A 53 -25.44 -18.06 8.12
C TRP A 53 -26.08 -17.75 9.47
N LYS A 54 -27.40 -17.91 9.54
CA LYS A 54 -28.17 -17.71 10.76
C LYS A 54 -27.95 -18.89 11.71
N GLN A 55 -27.72 -18.61 12.97
CA GLN A 55 -27.55 -19.57 14.05
C GLN A 55 -28.89 -19.82 14.77
N SER A 56 -28.93 -20.87 15.58
CA SER A 56 -30.09 -21.23 16.40
C SER A 56 -30.47 -20.13 17.41
N ASP A 57 -29.51 -19.32 17.86
CA ASP A 57 -29.73 -18.17 18.76
C ASP A 57 -30.27 -16.92 18.04
N GLY A 58 -30.57 -17.03 16.73
CA GLY A 58 -31.05 -15.92 15.90
C GLY A 58 -29.96 -14.98 15.40
N LYS A 59 -28.70 -15.11 15.87
CA LYS A 59 -27.57 -14.30 15.39
C LYS A 59 -27.01 -14.86 14.10
N TYR A 60 -26.16 -14.08 13.42
CA TYR A 60 -25.46 -14.53 12.22
C TYR A 60 -24.01 -14.83 12.54
N LYS A 61 -23.51 -15.97 12.07
CA LYS A 61 -22.06 -16.22 11.97
C LYS A 61 -21.61 -15.80 10.58
N THR A 62 -20.46 -15.14 10.49
CA THR A 62 -19.85 -14.78 9.21
C THR A 62 -18.44 -15.35 9.16
N GLU A 63 -18.19 -16.18 8.16
CA GLU A 63 -16.85 -16.64 7.81
C GLU A 63 -16.29 -15.71 6.74
N THR A 64 -15.04 -15.27 6.93
CA THR A 64 -14.35 -14.38 6.00
C THR A 64 -12.93 -14.88 5.78
N ILE A 65 -12.58 -15.17 4.54
CA ILE A 65 -11.27 -15.67 4.14
C ILE A 65 -10.70 -14.71 3.11
N TYR A 66 -9.66 -13.98 3.50
CA TYR A 66 -8.94 -13.11 2.58
C TYR A 66 -7.86 -13.92 1.84
N LEU A 67 -7.92 -13.93 0.51
CA LEU A 67 -7.05 -14.78 -0.30
C LEU A 67 -5.55 -14.51 -0.07
N HIS A 68 -5.14 -13.24 -0.07
CA HIS A 68 -3.75 -12.86 0.22
C HIS A 68 -3.26 -13.31 1.60
N LYS A 69 -4.15 -13.38 2.60
CA LYS A 69 -3.79 -13.82 3.96
C LYS A 69 -3.63 -15.35 3.99
N LEU A 70 -4.59 -16.06 3.40
CA LEU A 70 -4.55 -17.51 3.26
C LEU A 70 -3.27 -17.98 2.58
N ILE A 71 -2.91 -17.37 1.45
CA ILE A 71 -1.70 -17.72 0.70
C ILE A 71 -0.46 -17.44 1.53
N ALA A 72 -0.41 -16.27 2.20
CA ALA A 72 0.73 -15.91 3.01
C ALA A 72 0.94 -16.87 4.19
N GLU A 73 -0.12 -17.24 4.91
CA GLU A 73 -0.05 -18.19 6.03
C GLU A 73 0.38 -19.58 5.60
N LYS A 74 0.12 -19.98 4.35
CA LYS A 74 0.48 -21.29 3.84
C LYS A 74 1.90 -21.35 3.26
N TYR A 75 2.34 -20.30 2.59
CA TYR A 75 3.50 -20.36 1.70
C TYR A 75 4.65 -19.42 2.08
N LEU A 76 4.43 -18.42 2.94
CA LEU A 76 5.54 -17.62 3.44
C LEU A 76 6.22 -18.35 4.60
N ASP A 77 7.55 -18.22 4.65
CA ASP A 77 8.35 -18.78 5.72
C ASP A 77 8.02 -18.09 7.06
N GLU A 78 7.52 -18.85 8.02
CA GLU A 78 7.17 -18.36 9.35
C GLU A 78 8.37 -17.80 10.11
N SER A 79 9.60 -18.23 9.80
CA SER A 79 10.81 -17.67 10.40
C SER A 79 10.97 -16.18 10.11
N SER A 80 10.45 -15.72 8.96
CA SER A 80 10.48 -14.32 8.52
C SER A 80 9.35 -13.46 9.12
N LYS A 81 8.43 -14.07 9.88
CA LYS A 81 7.27 -13.40 10.45
C LYS A 81 7.65 -12.46 11.60
N GLY A 82 8.53 -12.88 12.50
CA GLY A 82 8.83 -12.12 13.73
C GLY A 82 7.54 -11.63 14.42
N ASP A 83 7.49 -10.34 14.78
CA ASP A 83 6.31 -9.70 15.39
C ASP A 83 5.26 -9.19 14.38
N TYR A 84 5.42 -9.50 13.10
CA TYR A 84 4.52 -9.01 12.06
C TYR A 84 3.19 -9.77 12.06
N THR A 85 2.10 -9.01 12.17
CA THR A 85 0.73 -9.54 12.20
C THR A 85 -0.06 -9.30 10.92
N LEU A 86 0.50 -8.54 9.97
CA LEU A 86 -0.18 -8.14 8.74
C LEU A 86 0.58 -8.61 7.51
N ILE A 87 -0.14 -8.79 6.41
CA ILE A 87 0.44 -9.11 5.10
C ILE A 87 0.50 -7.85 4.25
N ARG A 88 1.69 -7.51 3.78
CA ARG A 88 1.93 -6.44 2.82
C ARG A 88 1.97 -7.00 1.41
N ILE A 89 1.36 -6.26 0.50
CA ILE A 89 1.38 -6.51 -0.94
C ILE A 89 2.45 -5.59 -1.54
N ILE A 90 3.49 -6.18 -2.14
CA ILE A 90 4.75 -5.49 -2.44
C ILE A 90 4.58 -4.44 -3.54
N ASN A 91 3.93 -4.80 -4.65
CA ASN A 91 3.66 -3.91 -5.77
C ASN A 91 2.47 -2.97 -5.54
N GLY A 92 1.69 -3.18 -4.48
CA GLY A 92 0.49 -2.40 -4.16
C GLY A 92 -0.78 -2.78 -4.95
N ASN A 93 -0.70 -3.69 -5.92
CA ASN A 93 -1.88 -4.25 -6.59
C ASN A 93 -2.52 -5.31 -5.70
N LYS A 94 -3.66 -4.96 -5.09
CA LYS A 94 -4.35 -5.79 -4.10
C LYS A 94 -4.94 -7.09 -4.65
N LEU A 95 -5.03 -7.21 -5.98
CA LEU A 95 -5.47 -8.40 -6.70
C LEU A 95 -4.30 -9.19 -7.29
N ASP A 96 -3.05 -8.83 -6.99
CA ASP A 96 -1.89 -9.67 -7.27
C ASP A 96 -1.50 -10.42 -5.99
N CYS A 97 -2.03 -11.63 -5.84
CA CYS A 97 -1.85 -12.48 -4.67
C CYS A 97 -0.76 -13.55 -4.89
N ARG A 98 0.12 -13.37 -5.86
CA ARG A 98 1.29 -14.25 -6.03
C ARG A 98 2.16 -14.23 -4.79
N ILE A 99 2.73 -15.37 -4.40
CA ILE A 99 3.52 -15.55 -3.18
C ILE A 99 4.66 -14.53 -3.12
N LYS A 100 5.38 -14.36 -4.24
CA LYS A 100 6.48 -13.38 -4.37
C LYS A 100 6.07 -11.92 -4.16
N ASN A 101 4.77 -11.62 -4.21
CA ASN A 101 4.22 -10.28 -4.01
C ASN A 101 3.68 -10.07 -2.58
N LEU A 102 3.79 -11.09 -1.72
CA LEU A 102 3.34 -11.06 -0.33
C LEU A 102 4.55 -11.09 0.61
N THR A 103 4.46 -10.37 1.72
CA THR A 103 5.46 -10.40 2.79
C THR A 103 4.79 -10.08 4.12
N TYR A 104 5.29 -10.67 5.20
CA TYR A 104 4.94 -10.24 6.54
C TYR A 104 5.36 -8.78 6.78
N SER A 105 4.52 -8.03 7.48
CA SER A 105 4.74 -6.61 7.74
C SER A 105 3.93 -6.08 8.92
N ASN A 106 4.19 -4.83 9.30
CA ASN A 106 3.43 -4.09 10.29
C ASN A 106 2.64 -2.93 9.66
N ARG A 107 1.75 -2.33 10.46
CA ARG A 107 0.87 -1.22 10.06
C ARG A 107 1.67 -0.02 9.54
N SER A 108 2.80 0.30 10.17
CA SER A 108 3.65 1.44 9.82
C SER A 108 4.28 1.30 8.44
N ILE A 109 4.84 0.12 8.13
CA ILE A 109 5.44 -0.19 6.83
C ILE A 109 4.36 -0.20 5.73
N ILE A 110 3.20 -0.81 5.98
CA ILE A 110 2.08 -0.82 5.03
C ILE A 110 1.61 0.60 4.72
N LYS A 111 1.41 1.44 5.76
CA LYS A 111 0.98 2.83 5.60
C LYS A 111 1.98 3.63 4.77
N ARG A 112 3.29 3.48 5.04
CA ARG A 112 4.34 4.16 4.26
C ARG A 112 4.38 3.74 2.80
N ASN A 113 3.94 2.53 2.48
CA ASN A 113 3.91 2.01 1.10
C ASN A 113 2.53 2.11 0.43
N THR A 114 1.57 2.75 1.07
CA THR A 114 0.21 2.94 0.55
C THR A 114 -0.01 4.44 0.30
N PRO A 115 -0.44 4.85 -0.90
CA PRO A 115 -0.72 6.24 -1.20
C PRO A 115 -1.76 6.79 -0.22
N SER A 116 -1.45 7.95 0.34
CA SER A 116 -2.42 8.72 1.10
C SER A 116 -3.31 9.45 0.09
N LYS A 117 -4.63 9.32 0.24
CA LYS A 117 -5.57 9.87 -0.75
C LYS A 117 -5.79 11.38 -0.65
N HIS A 118 -5.36 12.03 0.44
CA HIS A 118 -5.73 13.42 0.70
C HIS A 118 -4.64 14.19 1.45
N ASN A 119 -3.93 15.07 0.75
CA ASN A 119 -3.19 16.18 1.35
C ASN A 119 -3.42 17.44 0.50
N LYS A 120 -3.58 18.59 1.16
CA LYS A 120 -3.80 19.87 0.47
C LYS A 120 -2.61 20.27 -0.41
N THR A 121 -1.43 19.73 -0.11
CA THR A 121 -0.15 20.05 -0.75
C THR A 121 0.21 19.13 -1.90
N GLY A 122 -0.47 17.98 -2.06
CA GLY A 122 -0.06 16.93 -3.01
C GLY A 122 1.12 16.07 -2.53
N TYR A 123 1.87 16.47 -1.49
CA TYR A 123 3.08 15.80 -1.03
C TYR A 123 3.00 15.25 0.40
N ILE A 124 3.46 14.02 0.57
CA ILE A 124 3.48 13.29 1.84
C ILE A 124 4.46 13.96 2.79
N GLY A 125 4.02 14.13 4.05
CA GLY A 125 4.82 14.77 5.09
C GLY A 125 4.96 16.28 4.94
N VAL A 126 4.30 16.90 3.96
CA VAL A 126 4.33 18.35 3.73
C VAL A 126 3.04 18.99 4.24
N VAL A 127 3.19 19.90 5.20
CA VAL A 127 2.09 20.67 5.79
C VAL A 127 2.22 22.12 5.34
N LYS A 128 1.14 22.68 4.78
CA LYS A 128 1.06 24.10 4.43
C LYS A 128 0.88 24.92 5.71
N ASP A 129 1.75 25.90 5.90
CA ASP A 129 1.65 26.97 6.89
C ASP A 129 1.23 28.28 6.19
N LYS A 130 1.13 29.39 6.93
CA LYS A 130 0.62 30.69 6.41
C LYS A 130 1.37 31.15 5.16
N TYR A 131 2.71 31.09 5.17
CA TYR A 131 3.57 31.54 4.07
C TYR A 131 4.65 30.53 3.68
N SER A 132 4.66 29.34 4.29
CA SER A 132 5.72 28.36 4.14
C SER A 132 5.18 26.93 4.16
N TYR A 133 6.06 25.98 3.86
CA TYR A 133 5.75 24.56 3.84
C TYR A 133 6.67 23.84 4.82
N ARG A 134 6.08 23.19 5.82
CA ARG A 134 6.83 22.43 6.82
C ARG A 134 6.89 20.97 6.42
N ALA A 135 8.10 20.39 6.45
CA ALA A 135 8.31 18.98 6.25
C ALA A 135 8.42 18.24 7.60
N VAL A 136 7.63 17.20 7.80
CA VAL A 136 7.61 16.39 9.03
C VAL A 136 7.59 14.91 8.67
N ILE A 137 8.42 14.13 9.36
CA ILE A 137 8.41 12.67 9.26
C ILE A 137 8.23 12.05 10.64
N TYR A 138 7.48 10.95 10.72
CA TYR A 138 7.28 10.24 11.98
C TYR A 138 8.15 9.00 12.02
N LYS A 139 8.91 8.85 13.11
CA LYS A 139 9.66 7.64 13.45
C LYS A 139 9.28 7.25 14.88
N ASP A 140 8.92 5.99 15.09
CA ASP A 140 8.59 5.45 16.43
C ASP A 140 7.54 6.29 17.20
N ARG A 141 6.52 6.76 16.46
CA ARG A 141 5.43 7.64 16.93
C ARG A 141 5.86 9.06 17.32
N LYS A 142 7.13 9.42 17.15
CA LYS A 142 7.64 10.77 17.41
C LYS A 142 7.75 11.57 16.10
N PRO A 143 7.23 12.81 16.06
CA PRO A 143 7.41 13.68 14.92
C PRO A 143 8.85 14.23 14.89
N ILE A 144 9.47 14.20 13.72
CA ILE A 144 10.77 14.79 13.43
C ILE A 144 10.52 15.91 12.42
N SER A 145 10.75 17.16 12.84
CA SER A 145 10.69 18.32 11.96
C SER A 145 11.94 18.35 11.07
N LEU A 146 11.75 18.46 9.76
CA LEU A 146 12.84 18.49 8.79
C LEU A 146 13.18 19.92 8.34
N GLY A 147 12.35 20.88 8.71
CA GLY A 147 12.50 22.29 8.37
C GLY A 147 11.25 22.89 7.76
N THR A 148 11.35 24.19 7.47
CA THR A 148 10.35 24.99 6.75
C THR A 148 10.96 25.48 5.45
N TYR A 149 10.17 25.44 4.39
CA TYR A 149 10.60 25.71 3.01
C TYR A 149 9.65 26.69 2.34
N LYS A 150 10.11 27.34 1.26
CA LYS A 150 9.29 28.30 0.51
C LYS A 150 8.30 27.60 -0.41
N THR A 151 8.69 26.45 -0.95
CA THR A 151 7.87 25.68 -1.90
C THR A 151 7.49 24.31 -1.33
N PRO A 152 6.33 23.76 -1.74
CA PRO A 152 5.95 22.42 -1.33
C PRO A 152 6.87 21.34 -1.91
N GLN A 153 7.50 21.60 -3.07
CA GLN A 153 8.48 20.73 -3.73
C GLN A 153 9.76 20.59 -2.90
N GLU A 154 10.32 21.69 -2.40
CA GLU A 154 11.49 21.67 -1.51
C GLU A 154 11.22 20.87 -0.24
N ALA A 155 10.06 21.11 0.39
CA ALA A 155 9.62 20.35 1.56
C ALA A 155 9.46 18.85 1.23
N ALA A 156 8.96 18.52 0.04
CA ALA A 156 8.81 17.16 -0.42
C ALA A 156 10.15 16.46 -0.70
N LEU A 157 11.15 17.18 -1.25
CA LEU A 157 12.52 16.71 -1.43
C LEU A 157 13.16 16.38 -0.08
N ALA A 158 13.05 17.28 0.89
CA ALA A 158 13.56 17.08 2.24
C ALA A 158 12.93 15.84 2.90
N TYR A 159 11.62 15.67 2.74
CA TYR A 159 10.91 14.47 3.20
C TYR A 159 11.46 13.19 2.53
N ASN A 160 11.61 13.19 1.20
CA ASN A 160 12.11 12.04 0.46
C ASN A 160 13.51 11.63 0.92
N LYS A 161 14.42 12.59 1.05
CA LYS A 161 15.79 12.36 1.53
C LYS A 161 15.78 11.68 2.90
N LYS A 162 15.03 12.24 3.86
CA LYS A 162 14.96 11.65 5.20
C LYS A 162 14.23 10.30 5.24
N SER A 163 13.21 10.11 4.40
CA SER A 163 12.48 8.85 4.30
C SER A 163 13.39 7.72 3.79
N ILE A 164 14.23 8.01 2.79
CA ILE A 164 15.23 7.05 2.27
C ILE A 164 16.27 6.74 3.35
N GLU A 165 16.78 7.76 4.05
CA GLU A 165 17.74 7.57 5.14
C GLU A 165 17.19 6.68 6.26
N LEU A 166 15.94 6.90 6.68
CA LEU A 166 15.35 6.20 7.83
C LEU A 166 14.75 4.83 7.49
N PHE A 167 14.22 4.66 6.27
CA PHE A 167 13.36 3.52 5.92
C PHE A 167 13.71 2.87 4.58
N GLY A 168 14.73 3.37 3.88
CA GLY A 168 15.09 2.92 2.54
C GLY A 168 14.09 3.34 1.46
N LYS A 169 14.23 2.75 0.27
CA LYS A 169 13.38 3.06 -0.88
C LYS A 169 11.97 2.49 -0.66
N THR A 170 10.98 3.37 -0.61
CA THR A 170 9.56 2.99 -0.46
C THR A 170 8.77 3.34 -1.71
N ARG A 171 7.63 2.66 -1.92
CA ARG A 171 6.79 2.87 -3.12
C ARG A 171 6.14 4.25 -3.18
N ASN A 172 5.99 4.90 -2.03
CA ASN A 172 5.19 6.11 -1.87
C ASN A 172 6.05 7.35 -1.62
N LEU A 173 7.27 7.39 -2.18
CA LEU A 173 8.05 8.63 -2.17
C LEU A 173 7.34 9.69 -3.03
N ASN A 174 7.51 10.96 -2.66
CA ASN A 174 6.92 12.08 -3.39
C ASN A 174 7.49 12.14 -4.80
N LYS A 175 6.63 12.20 -5.81
CA LYS A 175 7.02 12.46 -7.20
C LYS A 175 7.08 13.97 -7.39
N ILE A 176 8.27 14.50 -7.61
CA ILE A 176 8.49 15.93 -7.80
C ILE A 176 8.76 16.10 -9.28
N LYS A 177 7.91 16.88 -9.96
CA LYS A 177 8.19 17.29 -11.34
C LYS A 177 9.37 18.24 -11.27
N ASP A 178 10.36 18.04 -12.15
CA ASP A 178 11.57 18.85 -12.16
C ASP A 178 11.19 20.33 -12.21
N ILE A 179 11.87 21.09 -11.34
CA ILE A 179 11.93 22.54 -11.44
C ILE A 179 12.97 22.76 -12.53
N GLU A 180 12.56 22.74 -13.80
CA GLU A 180 13.42 23.28 -14.85
C GLU A 180 13.77 24.72 -14.46
N GLU A 181 15.06 24.99 -14.52
CA GLU A 181 15.80 26.19 -14.14
C GLU A 181 15.00 27.49 -14.24
N ILE A 182 14.47 27.98 -13.11
CA ILE A 182 14.23 29.42 -12.97
C ILE A 182 15.58 30.02 -12.57
N THR A 183 16.43 30.28 -13.57
CA THR A 183 17.51 31.25 -13.39
C THR A 183 16.87 32.58 -13.00
N PRO A 184 17.25 33.22 -11.90
CA PRO A 184 16.82 34.58 -11.65
C PRO A 184 17.36 35.44 -12.78
N ASP A 185 16.46 35.98 -13.61
CA ASP A 185 16.76 37.03 -14.57
C ASP A 185 17.43 38.17 -13.80
N VAL A 186 18.75 38.30 -13.93
CA VAL A 186 19.50 39.38 -13.30
C VAL A 186 19.14 40.63 -14.08
N PRO A 187 18.44 41.63 -13.49
CA PRO A 187 18.12 42.84 -14.21
C PRO A 187 19.43 43.52 -14.58
N ASN A 188 19.67 43.65 -15.89
CA ASN A 188 20.80 44.36 -16.45
C ASN A 188 20.73 45.82 -15.97
N ARG A 189 21.51 46.17 -14.94
CA ARG A 189 21.76 47.57 -14.60
C ARG A 189 22.78 48.07 -15.62
N GLU A 190 22.28 48.58 -16.75
CA GLU A 190 23.10 49.45 -17.58
C GLU A 190 23.48 50.69 -16.77
N SER A 191 24.79 50.87 -16.68
CA SER A 191 25.50 51.98 -16.07
C SER A 191 25.07 53.31 -16.69
N LEU A 192 24.86 54.28 -15.80
CA LEU A 192 24.94 55.70 -16.13
C LEU A 192 26.29 55.99 -16.77
N ASP A 193 26.26 56.60 -17.96
CA ASP A 193 27.21 57.61 -18.42
C ASP A 193 26.46 58.58 -19.36
#